data_AF-A0A8K1D5A9-F1
#
_entry.id   AF-A0A8K1D5A9-F1
#
_cell.length_a   1.000
_cell.length_b   1.000
_cell.length_c   1.000
_cell.angle_alpha   90.00
_cell.angle_beta   90.00
_cell.angle_gamma   90.00
#
_symmetry.space_group_name_H-M   'P 1'
#
loop_
_entity.id
_entity.type
_entity.pdbx_description
1 polymer ?
#
loop_
_entity_poly.entity_id
_entity_poly.type
_entity_poly.pdbx_seq_one_letter_code
_entity_poly.pdbx_strand_id
1 'polypeptide(L)'
;VSQVMAGGVTGSVSVALHPLVILNISDHWIRLRSQEGRNGQVIGALIGRQEGRNIEVMNSFELLAHGQGGHLLIDKEYYYTKEEQFKQVFKDLEFLGWYTTGGPPEPADIHVHKQVCEIIESPLFLKLNPMTKHTDLPVSVFESVIDIINGEVRTGEIWGIWGIFGEILGILGEFGTF
;
A
#
# COMPACT_ATOMS: atom_id res chain seq x y z
N VAL A 1 -3.79 -15.96 -12.67
CA VAL A 1 -4.38 -15.39 -11.44
C VAL A 1 -4.42 -13.89 -11.65
N SER A 2 -5.61 -13.33 -11.75
CA SER A 2 -5.89 -12.05 -12.40
C SER A 2 -5.35 -10.85 -11.62
N GLN A 3 -4.62 -10.00 -12.34
CA GLN A 3 -3.87 -8.86 -11.83
C GLN A 3 -4.77 -7.63 -11.83
N VAL A 4 -5.15 -7.14 -10.65
CA VAL A 4 -5.90 -5.89 -10.45
C VAL A 4 -4.93 -4.79 -10.05
N MET A 5 -4.13 -4.33 -11.01
CA MET A 5 -3.46 -3.03 -10.98
C MET A 5 -3.60 -2.47 -12.39
N ALA A 6 -3.83 -1.16 -12.53
CA ALA A 6 -3.81 -0.53 -13.84
C ALA A 6 -2.46 -0.85 -14.48
N GLY A 7 -2.48 -1.55 -15.61
CA GLY A 7 -1.34 -1.62 -16.52
C GLY A 7 -1.15 -0.27 -17.19
N GLY A 8 -0.86 0.77 -16.40
CA GLY A 8 -0.83 2.16 -16.81
C GLY A 8 0.53 2.75 -16.50
N VAL A 9 1.29 3.03 -17.56
CA VAL A 9 2.54 3.81 -17.64
C VAL A 9 3.61 3.39 -16.61
N THR A 10 4.75 2.86 -17.07
CA THR A 10 5.93 2.74 -16.21
C THR A 10 6.18 4.08 -15.53
N GLY A 11 6.00 4.12 -14.20
CA GLY A 11 6.10 5.35 -13.41
C GLY A 11 7.32 6.17 -13.82
N SER A 12 7.15 7.48 -13.96
CA SER A 12 8.23 8.36 -14.43
C SER A 12 9.37 8.55 -13.40
N VAL A 13 9.27 7.85 -12.26
CA VAL A 13 10.04 8.04 -11.04
C VAL A 13 10.95 6.84 -10.81
N SER A 14 12.21 7.12 -10.46
CA SER A 14 13.20 6.12 -10.09
C SER A 14 13.20 5.98 -8.57
N VAL A 15 12.90 4.78 -8.06
CA VAL A 15 12.90 4.49 -6.62
C VAL A 15 14.12 3.66 -6.23
N ALA A 16 14.96 4.22 -5.36
CA ALA A 16 16.05 3.51 -4.68
C ALA A 16 15.60 3.14 -3.26
N LEU A 17 15.68 1.85 -2.92
CA LEU A 17 15.27 1.34 -1.60
C LEU A 17 16.49 0.90 -0.79
N HIS A 18 16.73 1.52 0.36
CA HIS A 18 17.80 1.10 1.27
C HIS A 18 17.46 -0.23 1.95
N PRO A 19 18.42 -1.16 2.07
CA PRO A 19 18.22 -2.43 2.79
C PRO A 19 17.74 -2.28 4.23
N LEU A 20 18.10 -1.16 4.89
CA LEU A 20 17.64 -0.85 6.25
C LEU A 20 16.12 -0.83 6.37
N VAL A 21 15.42 -0.33 5.35
CA VAL A 21 13.95 -0.28 5.32
C VAL A 21 13.37 -1.69 5.35
N ILE A 22 13.93 -2.60 4.55
CA ILE A 22 13.48 -4.00 4.50
C ILE A 22 13.70 -4.69 5.85
N LEU A 23 14.85 -4.42 6.49
CA LEU A 23 15.16 -4.95 7.82
C LEU A 23 14.16 -4.42 8.86
N ASN A 24 13.86 -3.13 8.86
CA ASN A 24 12.91 -2.52 9.79
C ASN A 24 11.50 -3.12 9.62
N ILE A 25 11.02 -3.27 8.38
CA ILE A 25 9.69 -3.84 8.10
C ILE A 25 9.64 -5.31 8.55
N SER A 26 10.70 -6.07 8.27
CA SER A 26 10.79 -7.48 8.64
C SER A 26 10.81 -7.67 10.16
N ASP A 27 11.61 -6.86 10.87
CA ASP A 27 11.66 -6.86 12.33
C ASP A 27 10.30 -6.49 12.95
N HIS A 28 9.65 -5.45 12.44
CA HIS A 28 8.32 -5.04 12.88
C HIS A 28 7.31 -6.18 12.74
N TRP A 29 7.30 -6.86 11.59
CA TRP A 29 6.40 -7.99 11.36
C TRP A 29 6.70 -9.19 12.27
N ILE A 30 7.97 -9.56 12.43
CA ILE A 30 8.39 -10.68 13.29
C ILE A 30 7.99 -10.40 14.74
N ARG A 31 8.21 -9.18 15.23
CA ARG A 31 7.87 -8.80 16.59
C ARG A 31 6.35 -8.85 16.84
N LEU A 32 5.54 -8.31 15.92
CA LEU A 32 4.08 -8.37 16.03
C LEU A 32 3.61 -9.83 16.05
N ARG A 33 4.11 -10.65 15.12
CA ARG A 33 3.78 -12.07 15.04
C ARG A 33 4.16 -12.82 16.31
N SER A 34 5.31 -12.50 16.90
CA SER A 34 5.76 -13.12 18.14
C SER A 34 4.92 -12.73 19.35
N GLN A 35 4.37 -11.51 19.39
CA GLN A 35 3.56 -11.02 20.51
C GLN A 35 2.11 -11.50 20.42
N GLU A 36 1.51 -11.46 19.24
CA GLU A 36 0.10 -11.82 19.06
C GLU A 36 -0.12 -13.32 18.76
N GLY A 37 0.94 -14.06 18.43
CA GLY A 37 0.84 -15.48 18.05
C GLY A 37 0.11 -15.75 16.73
N ARG A 38 -0.22 -14.70 15.96
CA ARG A 38 -0.91 -14.76 14.67
C ARG A 38 -0.23 -13.87 13.64
N ASN A 39 -0.48 -14.13 12.37
CA ASN A 39 0.01 -13.28 11.29
C ASN A 39 -0.82 -11.98 11.26
N GLY A 40 -0.25 -10.90 11.78
CA GLY A 40 -0.83 -9.56 11.70
C GLY A 40 -0.25 -8.76 10.52
N GLN A 41 -1.05 -7.82 10.02
CA GLN A 41 -0.60 -6.79 9.10
C GLN A 41 0.08 -5.68 9.90
N VAL A 42 1.32 -5.33 9.56
CA VAL A 42 1.99 -4.15 10.09
C VAL A 42 1.81 -2.95 9.16
N ILE A 43 1.76 -1.74 9.71
CA ILE A 43 1.71 -0.49 8.97
C ILE A 43 2.83 0.41 9.45
N GLY A 44 3.48 1.13 8.53
CA GLY A 44 4.43 2.15 8.92
C GLY A 44 4.70 3.20 7.85
N ALA A 45 5.51 4.18 8.23
CA ALA A 45 5.93 5.31 7.42
C ALA A 45 7.26 5.03 6.72
N LEU A 46 7.41 5.55 5.52
CA LEU A 46 8.65 5.59 4.75
C LEU A 46 9.19 7.01 4.74
N ILE A 47 10.47 7.14 5.03
CA ILE A 47 11.17 8.43 5.00
C ILE A 47 12.44 8.36 4.17
N GLY A 48 12.81 9.48 3.56
CA GLY A 48 13.95 9.52 2.67
C GLY A 48 14.08 10.87 1.97
N ARG A 49 14.64 10.86 0.77
CA ARG A 49 14.89 12.06 -0.02
C ARG A 49 14.20 11.96 -1.37
N GLN A 50 13.73 13.10 -1.85
CA GLN A 50 13.20 13.22 -3.20
C GLN A 50 13.92 14.35 -3.93
N GLU A 51 14.60 13.99 -5.02
CA GLU A 51 15.27 14.93 -5.92
C GLU A 51 14.61 14.83 -7.31
N GLY A 52 13.63 15.70 -7.55
CA GLY A 52 12.82 15.67 -8.76
C GLY A 52 12.04 14.35 -8.88
N ARG A 53 12.46 13.48 -9.79
CA ARG A 53 11.86 12.15 -10.04
C ARG A 53 12.68 11.00 -9.45
N ASN A 54 13.75 11.29 -8.73
CA ASN A 54 14.52 10.27 -8.03
C ASN A 54 14.08 10.27 -6.57
N ILE A 55 13.52 9.16 -6.12
CA ILE A 55 13.13 8.96 -4.72
C ILE A 55 14.07 7.93 -4.10
N GLU A 56 14.74 8.32 -3.02
CA GLU A 56 15.57 7.44 -2.23
C GLU A 56 14.88 7.18 -0.89
N VAL A 57 14.36 5.97 -0.71
CA VAL A 57 13.75 5.51 0.54
C VAL A 57 14.85 5.01 1.45
N MET A 58 15.16 5.78 2.49
CA MET A 58 16.37 5.58 3.31
C MET A 58 16.06 4.89 4.64
N ASN A 59 14.90 5.19 5.24
CA ASN A 59 14.54 4.67 6.56
C ASN A 59 13.01 4.56 6.69
N SER A 60 12.55 3.98 7.78
CA SER A 60 11.14 3.75 8.03
C SER A 60 10.84 3.70 9.53
N PHE A 61 9.61 4.01 9.92
CA PHE A 61 9.16 3.89 11.30
C PHE A 61 7.74 3.33 11.37
N GLU A 62 7.36 2.83 12.54
CA GLU A 62 6.09 2.15 12.77
C GLU A 62 4.98 3.16 12.97
N LEU A 63 3.80 2.89 12.40
CA LEU A 63 2.60 3.69 12.62
C LEU A 63 1.64 2.92 13.50
N LEU A 64 0.89 3.66 14.31
CA LEU A 64 -0.23 3.13 15.04
C LEU A 64 -1.49 3.21 14.18
N ALA A 65 -2.26 2.13 14.14
CA ALA A 65 -3.54 2.08 13.47
C ALA A 65 -4.58 1.34 14.34
N HIS A 66 -5.82 1.80 14.27
CA HIS A 66 -6.94 1.22 15.01
C HIS A 66 -7.97 0.62 14.06
N GLY A 67 -8.50 -0.55 14.40
CA GLY A 67 -9.61 -1.14 13.67
C GLY A 67 -10.92 -0.47 14.07
N GLN A 68 -11.53 0.29 13.15
CA GLN A 68 -12.84 0.90 13.34
C GLN A 68 -13.73 0.61 12.13
N GLY A 69 -14.91 0.03 12.37
CA GLY A 69 -15.87 -0.23 11.29
C GLY A 69 -15.39 -1.20 10.20
N GLY A 70 -14.47 -2.12 10.53
CA GLY A 70 -13.87 -3.04 9.55
C GLY A 70 -12.72 -2.43 8.73
N HIS A 71 -12.34 -1.19 9.02
CA HIS A 71 -11.25 -0.49 8.35
C HIS A 71 -10.12 -0.14 9.34
N LEU A 72 -8.89 -0.06 8.83
CA LEU A 72 -7.74 0.42 9.59
C LEU A 72 -7.66 1.94 9.47
N LEU A 73 -7.71 2.63 10.60
CA LEU A 73 -7.53 4.07 10.70
C LEU A 73 -6.16 4.39 11.27
N ILE A 74 -5.38 5.20 10.55
CA ILE A 74 -4.07 5.68 11.01
C ILE A 74 -4.27 6.69 12.13
N ASP A 75 -3.56 6.51 13.25
CA ASP A 75 -3.46 7.52 14.29
C ASP A 75 -2.56 8.67 13.81
N LYS A 76 -3.20 9.76 13.38
CA LYS A 76 -2.51 10.95 12.89
C LYS A 76 -1.75 11.69 13.98
N GLU A 77 -2.25 11.69 15.21
CA GLU A 77 -1.57 12.36 16.33
C GLU A 77 -0.26 11.65 16.68
N TYR A 78 -0.30 10.31 16.68
CA TYR A 78 0.89 9.48 16.80
C TYR A 78 1.88 9.73 15.66
N TYR A 79 1.39 9.80 14.41
CA TYR A 79 2.21 10.14 13.26
C TYR A 79 2.94 11.48 13.44
N TYR A 80 2.23 12.58 13.74
CA TYR A 80 2.85 13.90 13.86
C TYR A 80 3.88 13.96 15.01
N THR A 81 3.57 13.30 16.14
CA THR A 81 4.50 13.19 17.26
C THR A 81 5.78 12.46 16.86
N LYS A 82 5.66 11.35 16.13
CA LYS A 82 6.82 10.59 15.63
C LYS A 82 7.60 11.37 14.59
N GLU A 83 6.91 12.03 13.67
CA GLU A 83 7.52 12.85 12.64
C GLU A 83 8.41 13.93 13.26
N GLU A 84 7.92 14.64 14.28
CA GLU A 84 8.69 15.68 14.97
C GLU A 84 9.97 15.10 15.60
N GLN A 85 9.88 13.95 16.26
CA GLN A 85 11.04 13.26 16.85
C GLN A 85 12.07 12.87 15.79
N PHE A 86 11.60 12.33 14.66
CA PHE A 86 12.48 11.94 13.56
C PHE A 86 13.15 13.16 12.92
N LYS A 87 12.42 14.27 12.74
CA LYS A 87 12.97 15.52 12.20
C LYS A 87 14.05 16.13 13.10
N GLN A 88 14.09 15.85 14.41
CA GLN A 88 15.20 16.28 15.26
C GLN A 88 16.53 15.59 14.91
N VAL A 89 16.48 14.33 14.50
CA VAL A 89 17.66 13.49 14.20
C VAL A 89 17.99 13.49 12.70
N PHE A 90 16.97 13.48 11.86
CA PHE A 90 17.03 13.36 10.41
C PHE A 90 16.37 14.57 9.74
N LYS A 91 17.02 15.72 9.84
CA LYS A 91 16.48 17.01 9.36
C LYS A 91 16.30 17.09 7.84
N ASP A 92 17.08 16.32 7.10
CA ASP A 92 17.08 16.32 5.64
C ASP A 92 16.20 15.22 5.04
N LEU A 93 15.45 14.48 5.86
CA LEU A 93 14.56 13.42 5.39
C LEU A 93 13.11 13.86 5.48
N GLU A 94 12.36 13.52 4.45
CA GLU A 94 10.94 13.84 4.31
C GLU A 94 10.11 12.57 4.32
N PHE A 95 8.82 12.72 4.60
CA PHE A 95 7.85 11.64 4.52
C PHE A 95 7.54 11.35 3.05
N LEU A 96 7.82 10.12 2.62
CA LEU A 96 7.70 9.70 1.22
C LEU A 96 6.45 8.85 0.97
N GLY A 97 5.90 8.24 2.01
CA GLY A 97 4.80 7.29 1.86
C GLY A 97 4.72 6.29 2.99
N TRP A 98 4.14 5.14 2.73
CA TRP A 98 3.83 4.16 3.75
C TRP A 98 4.13 2.73 3.28
N TYR A 99 4.34 1.84 4.24
CA TYR A 99 4.51 0.42 3.99
C TYR A 99 3.48 -0.43 4.72
N THR A 100 3.27 -1.62 4.19
CA THR A 100 2.57 -2.70 4.88
C THR A 100 3.13 -4.08 4.53
N THR A 101 2.63 -5.11 5.21
CA THR A 101 2.96 -6.50 4.92
C THR A 101 1.75 -7.28 4.45
N GLY A 102 1.96 -8.20 3.51
CA GLY A 102 0.90 -9.07 3.01
C GLY A 102 1.18 -9.60 1.61
N GLY A 103 0.14 -10.17 1.00
CA GLY A 103 0.17 -10.62 -0.39
C GLY A 103 0.05 -9.44 -1.39
N PRO A 104 -0.61 -9.65 -2.54
CA PRO A 104 -0.96 -8.56 -3.46
C PRO A 104 -1.76 -7.43 -2.79
N PRO A 105 -1.82 -6.22 -3.37
CA PRO A 105 -2.66 -5.14 -2.86
C PRO A 105 -4.13 -5.55 -2.69
N GLU A 106 -4.74 -5.11 -1.59
CA GLU A 106 -6.11 -5.43 -1.19
C GLU A 106 -6.94 -4.14 -1.03
N PRO A 107 -8.28 -4.19 -1.08
CA PRO A 107 -9.13 -3.01 -0.88
C PRO A 107 -8.89 -2.27 0.45
N ALA A 108 -8.47 -2.99 1.50
CA ALA A 108 -8.08 -2.40 2.77
C ALA A 108 -6.87 -1.45 2.62
N ASP A 109 -5.92 -1.79 1.75
CA ASP A 109 -4.74 -0.95 1.50
C ASP A 109 -5.13 0.36 0.83
N ILE A 110 -6.14 0.35 -0.06
CA ILE A 110 -6.67 1.56 -0.70
C ILE A 110 -7.25 2.51 0.35
N HIS A 111 -7.95 1.98 1.36
CA HIS A 111 -8.51 2.80 2.43
C HIS A 111 -7.42 3.46 3.28
N VAL A 112 -6.36 2.73 3.61
CA VAL A 112 -5.19 3.29 4.32
C VAL A 112 -4.48 4.32 3.44
N HIS A 113 -4.26 4.01 2.16
CA HIS A 113 -3.61 4.91 1.22
C HIS A 113 -4.34 6.24 1.07
N LYS A 114 -5.69 6.23 1.01
CA LYS A 114 -6.50 7.46 1.00
C LYS A 114 -6.23 8.35 2.21
N GLN A 115 -6.07 7.77 3.41
CA GLN A 115 -5.72 8.55 4.60
C GLN A 115 -4.31 9.13 4.52
N VAL A 116 -3.36 8.42 3.92
CA VAL A 116 -1.99 8.92 3.70
C VAL A 116 -1.97 10.04 2.65
N CYS A 117 -2.84 10.00 1.64
CA CYS A 117 -3.01 11.08 0.67
C CYS A 117 -3.52 12.39 1.30
N GLU A 118 -4.12 12.35 2.49
CA GLU A 118 -4.48 13.56 3.25
C GLU A 118 -3.26 14.20 3.94
N ILE A 119 -2.13 13.48 4.03
CA ILE A 119 -0.88 13.94 4.65
C ILE A 119 0.08 14.47 3.56
N ILE A 120 0.25 13.73 2.46
CA ILE A 120 1.08 14.12 1.31
C ILE A 120 0.37 13.85 -0.02
N GLU A 121 0.62 14.67 -1.03
CA GLU A 121 -0.11 14.63 -2.30
C GLU A 121 0.14 13.36 -3.12
N SER A 122 1.36 12.79 -3.06
CA SER A 122 1.76 11.63 -3.86
C SER A 122 2.55 10.61 -3.03
N PRO A 123 1.90 9.89 -2.10
CA PRO A 123 2.58 8.92 -1.27
C PRO A 123 2.99 7.67 -2.05
N LEU A 124 4.22 7.21 -1.82
CA LEU A 124 4.63 5.86 -2.19
C LEU A 124 3.90 4.82 -1.33
N PHE A 125 3.54 3.70 -1.95
CA PHE A 125 3.01 2.54 -1.24
C PHE A 125 3.96 1.35 -1.43
N LEU A 126 4.50 0.83 -0.33
CA LEU A 126 5.37 -0.34 -0.34
C LEU A 126 4.67 -1.53 0.33
N LYS A 127 4.62 -2.68 -0.35
CA LYS A 127 4.11 -3.92 0.24
C LYS A 127 5.21 -4.99 0.25
N LEU A 128 5.53 -5.47 1.45
CA LEU A 128 6.48 -6.56 1.67
C LEU A 128 5.73 -7.86 1.92
N ASN A 129 6.06 -8.94 1.20
CA ASN A 129 5.49 -10.26 1.45
C ASN A 129 6.46 -11.15 2.26
N PRO A 130 6.32 -11.22 3.59
CA PRO A 130 7.24 -12.00 4.42
C PRO A 130 7.06 -13.52 4.25
N MET A 131 5.99 -13.95 3.56
CA MET A 131 5.62 -15.35 3.37
C MET A 131 5.87 -15.83 1.93
N THR A 132 6.61 -15.06 1.12
CA THR A 132 6.93 -15.48 -0.25
C THR A 132 7.70 -16.81 -0.25
N LYS A 133 7.49 -17.60 -1.31
CA LYS A 133 8.32 -18.78 -1.63
C LYS A 133 9.24 -18.53 -2.82
N HIS A 134 9.18 -17.35 -3.41
CA HIS A 134 10.01 -16.96 -4.54
C HIS A 134 11.40 -16.54 -4.07
N THR A 135 12.40 -16.70 -4.95
CA THR A 135 13.81 -16.32 -4.70
C THR A 135 14.05 -14.82 -4.85
N ASP A 136 13.13 -14.11 -5.48
CA ASP A 136 13.24 -12.66 -5.71
C ASP A 136 12.86 -11.88 -4.45
N LEU A 137 13.40 -10.67 -4.33
CA LEU A 137 13.11 -9.78 -3.21
C LEU A 137 11.58 -9.54 -3.14
N PRO A 138 10.90 -9.93 -2.05
CA PRO A 138 9.44 -9.86 -1.96
C PRO A 138 8.93 -8.47 -1.58
N VAL A 139 9.41 -7.45 -2.28
CA VAL A 139 9.04 -6.06 -2.08
C VAL A 139 8.45 -5.54 -3.37
N SER A 140 7.26 -4.96 -3.27
CA SER A 140 6.61 -4.25 -4.36
C SER A 140 6.40 -2.80 -3.95
N VAL A 141 6.70 -1.87 -4.86
CA VAL A 141 6.49 -0.44 -4.67
C VAL A 141 5.48 0.02 -5.72
N PHE A 142 4.53 0.84 -5.27
CA PHE A 142 3.41 1.34 -6.05
C PHE A 142 3.32 2.86 -5.91
N GLU A 143 2.89 3.50 -6.99
CA GLU A 143 2.58 4.92 -7.02
C GLU A 143 1.07 5.12 -7.10
N SER A 144 0.58 6.26 -6.60
CA SER A 144 -0.82 6.61 -6.73
C SER A 144 -1.11 7.10 -8.15
N VAL A 145 -2.01 6.43 -8.85
CA VAL A 145 -2.56 6.91 -10.13
C VAL A 145 -4.05 7.16 -9.93
N ILE A 146 -4.47 8.41 -10.15
CA ILE A 146 -5.88 8.78 -10.11
C ILE A 146 -6.41 8.66 -11.54
N ASP A 147 -7.13 7.57 -11.81
CA ASP A 147 -7.87 7.40 -13.06
C ASP A 147 -9.32 7.87 -12.91
N ILE A 148 -9.78 8.71 -13.84
CA ILE A 148 -11.19 9.13 -13.91
C ILE A 148 -11.96 8.07 -14.69
N ILE A 149 -12.76 7.26 -14.00
CA ILE A 149 -13.68 6.31 -14.61
C ILE A 149 -15.07 6.95 -14.59
N ASN A 150 -15.67 7.18 -15.78
CA ASN A 150 -17.03 7.72 -15.96
C ASN A 150 -17.31 9.13 -15.39
N GLY A 151 -16.34 10.06 -15.44
CA GLY A 151 -16.59 11.49 -15.16
C GLY A 151 -16.68 11.88 -13.68
N GLU A 152 -16.44 10.94 -12.75
CA GLU A 152 -16.21 11.24 -11.33
C GLU A 152 -14.74 11.02 -10.96
N VAL A 153 -14.16 11.97 -10.22
CA VAL A 153 -12.82 11.83 -9.64
C VAL A 153 -12.91 10.88 -8.44
N ARG A 154 -12.48 9.63 -8.62
CA ARG A 154 -12.36 8.64 -7.54
C ARG A 154 -10.97 8.03 -7.57
N THR A 155 -10.30 7.96 -6.41
CA THR A 155 -9.09 7.15 -6.23
C THR A 155 -9.46 5.70 -6.57
N GLY A 156 -8.89 5.16 -7.65
CA GLY A 156 -9.50 4.16 -8.53
C GLY A 156 -9.99 2.86 -7.87
N GLU A 157 -11.25 2.53 -8.15
CA GLU A 157 -11.83 1.19 -8.00
C GLU A 157 -11.61 0.43 -9.32
N ILE A 158 -10.73 -0.58 -9.34
CA ILE A 158 -10.50 -1.42 -10.53
C ILE A 158 -11.33 -2.70 -10.38
N TRP A 159 -12.55 -2.70 -10.92
CA TRP A 159 -13.38 -3.90 -11.08
C TRP A 159 -12.88 -4.73 -12.25
N GLY A 160 -11.81 -5.50 -12.02
CA GLY A 160 -11.33 -6.49 -12.98
C GLY A 160 -12.29 -7.68 -13.10
N ILE A 161 -13.06 -7.72 -14.19
CA ILE A 161 -13.65 -8.92 -14.82
C ILE A 161 -14.78 -9.66 -14.06
N TRP A 162 -15.76 -8.95 -13.51
CA TRP A 162 -17.10 -9.53 -13.23
C TRP A 162 -18.24 -8.92 -14.08
N GLY A 163 -17.93 -7.99 -14.99
CA GLY A 163 -18.93 -7.35 -15.85
C GLY A 163 -19.27 -8.11 -17.14
N ILE A 164 -18.44 -9.04 -17.60
CA ILE A 164 -18.66 -9.72 -18.91
C ILE A 164 -19.12 -11.19 -18.75
N PHE A 165 -18.98 -11.79 -17.56
CA PHE A 165 -19.54 -13.13 -17.29
C PHE A 165 -20.95 -13.09 -16.66
N GLY A 166 -21.37 -11.95 -16.09
CA GLY A 166 -22.71 -11.78 -15.52
C GLY A 166 -23.82 -11.61 -16.58
N GLU A 167 -23.50 -11.13 -17.78
CA GLU A 167 -24.48 -10.95 -18.86
C GLU A 167 -24.62 -12.17 -19.79
N ILE A 168 -23.62 -13.07 -19.85
CA ILE A 168 -23.72 -14.27 -20.71
C ILE A 168 -24.37 -15.45 -19.97
N LEU A 169 -24.30 -15.52 -18.63
CA LEU A 169 -25.07 -16.53 -17.87
C LEU A 169 -26.55 -16.16 -17.67
N GLY A 170 -26.92 -14.89 -17.86
CA GLY A 170 -28.32 -14.44 -17.84
C GLY A 170 -29.08 -14.64 -19.17
N ILE A 171 -28.38 -14.98 -20.25
CA ILE A 171 -28.97 -15.13 -21.60
C ILE A 171 -29.09 -16.62 -22.02
N LEU A 172 -28.58 -17.57 -21.24
CA LEU A 172 -28.75 -19.02 -21.47
C LEU A 172 -29.55 -19.73 -20.35
N GLY A 173 -30.38 -18.97 -19.62
CA GLY A 173 -31.25 -19.48 -18.54
C GLY A 173 -32.69 -19.83 -18.94
N GLU A 174 -33.11 -19.62 -20.18
CA GLU A 174 -34.45 -19.97 -20.66
C GLU A 174 -34.38 -20.75 -21.97
N PHE A 175 -34.17 -22.07 -21.91
CA PHE A 175 -34.76 -23.04 -22.83
C PHE A 175 -34.54 -24.45 -22.26
N GLY A 176 -35.64 -25.12 -21.86
CA GLY A 176 -35.61 -26.56 -21.61
C GLY A 176 -36.40 -27.05 -20.39
N THR A 177 -37.64 -26.64 -20.22
CA THR A 177 -38.68 -27.59 -19.80
C THR A 177 -39.10 -28.39 -21.03
N PHE A 178 -38.72 -29.67 -21.09
CA PHE A 178 -39.45 -30.84 -21.59
C PHE A 178 -38.50 -32.04 -21.61
#